data_AF-A0A847GJQ0-F1
#
_entry.id   AF-A0A847GJQ0-F1
#
_cell.length_a   1.000
_cell.length_b   1.000
_cell.length_c   1.000
_cell.angle_alpha   90.00
_cell.angle_beta   90.00
_cell.angle_gamma   90.00
#
_symmetry.space_group_name_H-M   'P 1'
#
loop_
_entity.id
_entity.type
_entity.pdbx_description
1 polymer ?
#
loop_
_entity_poly.entity_id
_entity_poly.type
_entity_poly.pdbx_seq_one_letter_code
_entity_poly.pdbx_strand_id
1 'polypeptide(L)'
;MMPGSATRCRGCFACVLAGWMVWVGAARGAEDEAAAAGVSLSDTGVASAQPLAPAALRAKAGWLRLPEDETSHRFRGDAVLLNDRLAVVLRTRTAAFDVFAITPAGYERRTTLVPLATRGSTPPTVSGVKILENNPGAVVLEAALAAGDGARLTVQCQLSVGQGIFELRPAAGVARLRLQNAARYVVIPDFFGDDMVFTPDALPRERIRLPAENFFLTPLAGGAGLLMCVSSTRLQDVEAIRSDTTEGHAFAGLEVDCVPGQRFWLASLDGPELWHDRPLAAADLQAAFELDWKPPFPAKWRANVVGQAAETRSWYFLGGEGPDEGAPVAAQGCPCRIDGRRAVIDGPLVAEAAGLPSGTLLVYPMDRSRATPLTAFCPTDVLRNTLGVGPCQYILQTEGLQTDANPTPDNVMTWVEKQIARKRHPKSAGEIRDLTQQMSEHVGHVAERIQRYGALGRSVQALCAEGEAGGPLRSAAATLEPISAQLRRSAAAAEVAAVPQRVSQLAVQVAALVEQTDPRAECQRLGAELRAIGAAQDRALANGRRAARWLSARAAMLAADDPPAAAWVRKVQALVDATLQDKQ
;
A
#
# COMPACT_ATOMS: atom_id res chain seq x y z
N MET A 1 -90.82 -3.53 -7.33
CA MET A 1 -90.40 -3.91 -8.70
C MET A 1 -89.13 -4.77 -8.61
N MET A 2 -89.30 -6.06 -8.80
CA MET A 2 -88.31 -7.07 -9.25
C MET A 2 -88.86 -7.59 -10.61
N PRO A 3 -88.18 -8.44 -11.42
CA PRO A 3 -86.95 -9.23 -11.21
C PRO A 3 -85.98 -9.12 -12.44
N GLY A 4 -84.87 -9.85 -12.62
CA GLY A 4 -84.31 -11.09 -12.05
C GLY A 4 -82.90 -11.30 -12.65
N SER A 5 -82.19 -12.40 -12.49
CA SER A 5 -82.37 -13.66 -11.77
C SER A 5 -81.02 -14.38 -11.73
N ALA A 6 -80.80 -15.17 -10.68
CA ALA A 6 -79.58 -15.88 -10.35
C ALA A 6 -79.38 -17.20 -11.12
N THR A 7 -78.15 -17.73 -11.09
CA THR A 7 -77.92 -19.19 -11.17
C THR A 7 -76.84 -19.63 -10.18
N ARG A 8 -77.18 -20.59 -9.31
CA ARG A 8 -76.32 -21.34 -8.38
C ARG A 8 -76.12 -22.76 -8.92
N CYS A 9 -74.98 -23.37 -8.61
CA CYS A 9 -74.76 -24.81 -8.32
C CYS A 9 -73.41 -24.90 -7.59
N ARG A 10 -73.31 -25.16 -6.27
CA ARG A 10 -73.42 -26.41 -5.48
C ARG A 10 -72.62 -27.60 -6.02
N GLY A 11 -71.64 -28.04 -5.23
CA GLY A 11 -71.09 -29.40 -5.26
C GLY A 11 -69.84 -29.60 -4.40
N CYS A 12 -70.05 -30.11 -3.16
CA CYS A 12 -69.20 -31.00 -2.33
C CYS A 12 -67.74 -30.57 -2.02
N PHE A 13 -67.10 -30.81 -0.86
CA PHE A 13 -67.07 -31.96 0.04
C PHE A 13 -66.56 -31.50 1.43
N ALA A 14 -66.95 -32.21 2.48
CA ALA A 14 -66.66 -31.98 3.89
C ALA A 14 -65.32 -32.61 4.36
N CYS A 15 -64.84 -32.16 5.54
CA CYS A 15 -64.15 -32.93 6.62
C CYS A 15 -62.88 -33.76 6.24
N VAL A 16 -61.76 -33.82 6.97
CA VAL A 16 -61.51 -33.83 8.41
C VAL A 16 -60.01 -34.14 8.64
N LEU A 17 -59.50 -33.77 9.82
CA LEU A 17 -58.32 -34.29 10.55
C LEU A 17 -56.88 -33.95 10.12
N ALA A 18 -56.20 -33.43 11.16
CA ALA A 18 -54.77 -33.29 11.33
C ALA A 18 -54.01 -34.61 11.19
N GLY A 19 -52.89 -34.55 10.46
CA GLY A 19 -51.84 -35.54 10.48
C GLY A 19 -50.50 -34.84 10.65
N TRP A 20 -49.87 -35.05 11.79
CA TRP A 20 -48.46 -34.75 12.01
C TRP A 20 -47.63 -35.52 10.98
N MET A 21 -46.88 -34.80 10.15
CA MET A 21 -45.86 -35.41 9.29
C MET A 21 -44.52 -34.75 9.60
N VAL A 22 -43.69 -35.52 10.30
CA VAL A 22 -42.30 -35.23 10.60
C VAL A 22 -41.54 -35.08 9.28
N TRP A 23 -41.10 -33.86 8.99
CA TRP A 23 -40.18 -33.61 7.89
C TRP A 23 -38.75 -33.87 8.39
N VAL A 24 -38.25 -35.08 8.15
CA VAL A 24 -36.82 -35.39 8.23
C VAL A 24 -36.17 -34.86 6.95
N GLY A 25 -35.85 -33.56 6.94
CA GLY A 25 -35.00 -32.93 5.94
C GLY A 25 -33.61 -32.73 6.52
N ALA A 26 -32.61 -33.40 5.95
CA ALA A 26 -31.22 -33.37 6.40
C ALA A 26 -30.63 -31.94 6.32
N ALA A 27 -30.69 -31.21 7.43
CA ALA A 27 -29.84 -30.06 7.69
C ALA A 27 -28.46 -30.56 8.16
N ARG A 28 -27.60 -30.95 7.21
CA ARG A 28 -26.15 -31.01 7.41
C ARG A 28 -25.54 -29.90 6.56
N GLY A 29 -25.38 -28.73 7.15
CA GLY A 29 -24.78 -27.58 6.46
C GLY A 29 -24.59 -26.33 7.30
N ALA A 30 -24.93 -26.33 8.59
CA ALA A 30 -24.87 -25.13 9.44
C ALA A 30 -24.05 -25.32 10.74
N GLU A 31 -23.47 -26.50 11.00
CA GLU A 31 -22.74 -26.76 12.25
C GLU A 31 -21.22 -26.59 12.16
N ASP A 32 -20.65 -26.28 11.00
CA ASP A 32 -19.18 -26.20 10.80
C ASP A 32 -18.66 -24.77 10.60
N GLU A 33 -19.50 -23.75 10.84
CA GLU A 33 -19.15 -22.32 10.71
C GLU A 33 -18.93 -21.63 12.06
N ALA A 34 -18.75 -22.41 13.14
CA ALA A 34 -17.94 -21.93 14.25
C ALA A 34 -16.51 -21.86 13.73
N ALA A 35 -16.05 -20.65 13.39
CA ALA A 35 -14.69 -20.37 12.92
C ALA A 35 -13.69 -21.22 13.71
N ALA A 36 -13.20 -22.31 13.11
CA ALA A 36 -12.15 -23.09 13.74
C ALA A 36 -11.00 -22.12 13.98
N ALA A 37 -10.61 -21.93 15.23
CA ALA A 37 -9.67 -20.90 15.67
C ALA A 37 -8.21 -21.19 15.23
N GLY A 38 -8.03 -21.77 14.04
CA GLY A 38 -6.76 -22.27 13.53
C GLY A 38 -6.73 -22.36 12.00
N VAL A 39 -5.58 -22.78 11.49
CA VAL A 39 -5.38 -23.05 10.06
C VAL A 39 -5.72 -24.51 9.75
N SER A 40 -6.21 -24.79 8.55
CA SER A 40 -6.47 -26.15 8.08
C SER A 40 -6.00 -26.34 6.63
N LEU A 41 -5.67 -27.59 6.31
CA LEU A 41 -5.25 -28.03 4.98
C LEU A 41 -6.24 -29.07 4.44
N SER A 42 -6.67 -28.88 3.21
CA SER A 42 -7.59 -29.80 2.52
C SER A 42 -7.10 -30.17 1.12
N ASP A 43 -7.43 -31.38 0.70
CA ASP A 43 -7.30 -31.85 -0.69
C ASP A 43 -8.69 -31.89 -1.34
N THR A 44 -8.85 -31.16 -2.44
CA THR A 44 -10.12 -31.12 -3.18
C THR A 44 -10.47 -32.43 -3.89
N GLY A 45 -9.52 -33.36 -4.02
CA GLY A 45 -9.68 -34.64 -4.70
C GLY A 45 -9.68 -34.56 -6.23
N VAL A 46 -9.96 -33.38 -6.81
CA VAL A 46 -9.98 -33.13 -8.25
C VAL A 46 -9.23 -31.85 -8.57
N ALA A 47 -8.21 -31.96 -9.42
CA ALA A 47 -7.39 -30.82 -9.80
C ALA A 47 -8.15 -29.87 -10.75
N SER A 48 -8.15 -28.57 -10.46
CA SER A 48 -8.85 -27.57 -11.27
C SER A 48 -7.93 -26.86 -12.25
N ALA A 49 -8.44 -26.62 -13.47
CA ALA A 49 -7.74 -25.81 -14.48
C ALA A 49 -8.06 -24.31 -14.34
N GLN A 50 -9.18 -23.99 -13.70
CA GLN A 50 -9.67 -22.64 -13.46
C GLN A 50 -9.82 -22.41 -11.96
N PRO A 51 -9.75 -21.16 -11.49
CA PRO A 51 -9.97 -20.85 -10.09
C PRO A 51 -11.31 -21.39 -9.59
N LEU A 52 -11.31 -21.95 -8.37
CA LEU A 52 -12.51 -22.51 -7.77
C LEU A 52 -13.58 -21.43 -7.62
N ALA A 53 -14.82 -21.76 -7.97
CA ALA A 53 -15.94 -20.87 -7.75
C ALA A 53 -16.17 -20.67 -6.23
N PRO A 54 -16.59 -19.47 -5.77
CA PRO A 54 -16.93 -19.24 -4.37
C PRO A 54 -17.91 -20.26 -3.78
N ALA A 55 -18.88 -20.73 -4.57
CA ALA A 55 -19.83 -21.77 -4.14
C ALA A 55 -19.15 -23.11 -3.83
N ALA A 56 -18.11 -23.49 -4.57
CA ALA A 56 -17.35 -24.72 -4.32
C ALA A 56 -16.52 -24.62 -3.03
N LEU A 57 -15.91 -23.45 -2.77
CA LEU A 57 -15.21 -23.16 -1.52
C LEU A 57 -16.13 -23.21 -0.29
N ARG A 58 -17.39 -22.77 -0.42
CA ARG A 58 -18.40 -22.88 0.64
C ARG A 58 -18.83 -24.33 0.87
N ALA A 59 -19.15 -25.05 -0.21
CA ALA A 59 -19.70 -26.41 -0.11
C ALA A 59 -18.65 -27.45 0.33
N LYS A 60 -17.38 -27.26 -0.06
CA LYS A 60 -16.25 -28.20 0.19
C LYS A 60 -16.61 -29.66 -0.16
N ALA A 61 -17.49 -29.84 -1.15
CA ALA A 61 -18.07 -31.15 -1.45
C ALA A 61 -16.99 -32.11 -1.94
N GLY A 62 -16.85 -33.24 -1.24
CA GLY A 62 -15.86 -34.27 -1.58
C GLY A 62 -14.41 -33.94 -1.18
N TRP A 63 -14.19 -32.86 -0.44
CA TRP A 63 -12.86 -32.49 0.01
C TRP A 63 -12.43 -33.35 1.19
N LEU A 64 -11.16 -33.74 1.20
CA LEU A 64 -10.51 -34.41 2.32
C LEU A 64 -9.77 -33.37 3.16
N ARG A 65 -10.29 -33.04 4.34
CA ARG A 65 -9.54 -32.28 5.34
C ARG A 65 -8.46 -33.19 5.92
N LEU A 66 -7.21 -32.74 5.88
CA LEU A 66 -6.10 -33.51 6.43
C LEU A 66 -6.08 -33.37 7.96
N PRO A 67 -5.80 -34.47 8.70
CA PRO A 67 -5.54 -34.39 10.13
C PRO A 67 -4.37 -33.46 10.45
N GLU A 68 -4.37 -32.87 11.64
CA GLU A 68 -3.21 -32.15 12.16
C GLU A 68 -1.97 -33.07 12.19
N ASP A 69 -0.79 -32.48 12.01
CA ASP A 69 0.52 -33.14 11.92
C ASP A 69 0.71 -34.13 10.76
N GLU A 70 -0.32 -34.38 9.94
CA GLU A 70 -0.19 -35.19 8.73
C GLU A 70 0.63 -34.43 7.68
N THR A 71 1.80 -34.98 7.34
CA THR A 71 2.76 -34.38 6.40
C THR A 71 3.10 -35.28 5.21
N SER A 72 2.62 -36.53 5.17
CA SER A 72 2.94 -37.53 4.15
C SER A 72 1.88 -37.63 3.04
N HIS A 73 0.77 -36.89 3.16
CA HIS A 73 -0.33 -36.91 2.21
C HIS A 73 0.11 -36.58 0.78
N ARG A 74 -0.43 -37.33 -0.18
CA ARG A 74 -0.25 -37.08 -1.62
C ARG A 74 -1.53 -36.50 -2.20
N PHE A 75 -1.45 -35.25 -2.65
CA PHE A 75 -2.58 -34.55 -3.22
C PHE A 75 -3.10 -35.20 -4.50
N ARG A 76 -4.41 -35.47 -4.55
CA ARG A 76 -5.13 -35.93 -5.74
C ARG A 76 -5.71 -34.77 -6.54
N GLY A 77 -6.13 -33.71 -5.84
CA GLY A 77 -6.63 -32.49 -6.43
C GLY A 77 -5.74 -31.28 -6.13
N ASP A 78 -6.38 -30.14 -5.97
CA ASP A 78 -5.76 -28.91 -5.49
C ASP A 78 -5.57 -28.95 -3.97
N ALA A 79 -4.49 -28.33 -3.49
CA ALA A 79 -4.25 -28.14 -2.07
C ALA A 79 -4.87 -26.81 -1.62
N VAL A 80 -5.67 -26.82 -0.55
CA VAL A 80 -6.35 -25.64 -0.04
C VAL A 80 -5.96 -25.37 1.41
N LEU A 81 -5.34 -24.21 1.64
CA LEU A 81 -5.03 -23.68 2.97
C LEU A 81 -6.16 -22.74 3.38
N LEU A 82 -6.74 -22.92 4.55
CA LEU A 82 -7.80 -22.06 5.08
C LEU A 82 -7.47 -21.58 6.50
N ASN A 83 -7.71 -20.31 6.78
CA ASN A 83 -7.85 -19.76 8.13
C ASN A 83 -9.19 -19.00 8.24
N ASP A 84 -9.35 -18.11 9.22
CA ASP A 84 -10.55 -17.29 9.44
C ASP A 84 -10.68 -16.09 8.51
N ARG A 85 -9.64 -15.74 7.74
CA ARG A 85 -9.57 -14.55 6.88
C ARG A 85 -9.38 -14.86 5.40
N LEU A 86 -8.68 -15.93 5.08
CA LEU A 86 -8.24 -16.29 3.73
C LEU A 86 -8.48 -17.77 3.45
N ALA A 87 -8.78 -18.05 2.18
CA ALA A 87 -8.57 -19.35 1.57
C ALA A 87 -7.57 -19.21 0.42
N VAL A 88 -6.54 -20.06 0.42
CA VAL A 88 -5.52 -20.10 -0.63
C VAL A 88 -5.56 -21.46 -1.31
N VAL A 89 -5.80 -21.45 -2.62
CA VAL A 89 -5.86 -22.68 -3.43
C VAL A 89 -4.60 -22.76 -4.28
N LEU A 90 -3.75 -23.77 -4.01
CA LEU A 90 -2.68 -24.16 -4.93
C LEU A 90 -3.27 -25.09 -5.99
N ARG A 91 -3.49 -24.56 -7.20
CA ARG A 91 -3.98 -25.32 -8.34
C ARG A 91 -2.90 -26.22 -8.91
N THR A 92 -3.09 -27.54 -8.85
CA THR A 92 -2.06 -28.49 -9.27
C THR A 92 -1.90 -28.58 -10.79
N ARG A 93 -2.95 -28.25 -11.57
CA ARG A 93 -2.85 -28.20 -13.05
C ARG A 93 -2.10 -27.00 -13.60
N THR A 94 -2.10 -25.87 -12.89
CA THR A 94 -1.58 -24.59 -13.43
C THR A 94 -0.53 -23.93 -12.55
N ALA A 95 -0.16 -24.55 -11.42
CA ALA A 95 0.80 -24.02 -10.45
C ALA A 95 0.51 -22.58 -9.98
N ALA A 96 -0.77 -22.24 -9.91
CA ALA A 96 -1.22 -20.91 -9.52
C ALA A 96 -1.80 -20.95 -8.10
N PHE A 97 -1.57 -19.88 -7.35
CA PHE A 97 -2.17 -19.69 -6.02
C PHE A 97 -3.32 -18.71 -6.13
N ASP A 98 -4.56 -19.19 -6.07
CA ASP A 98 -5.72 -18.31 -6.01
C ASP A 98 -5.99 -17.94 -4.57
N VAL A 99 -6.02 -16.63 -4.29
CA VAL A 99 -6.20 -16.09 -2.95
C VAL A 99 -7.59 -15.50 -2.84
N PHE A 100 -8.37 -16.03 -1.90
CA PHE A 100 -9.73 -15.60 -1.60
C PHE A 100 -9.77 -14.98 -0.21
N ALA A 101 -10.43 -13.83 -0.10
CA ALA A 101 -10.84 -13.29 1.19
C ALA A 101 -12.11 -13.99 1.66
N ILE A 102 -12.20 -14.27 2.95
CA ILE A 102 -13.40 -14.74 3.63
C ILE A 102 -14.11 -13.50 4.19
N THR A 103 -15.19 -13.10 3.52
CA THR A 103 -15.99 -11.93 3.87
C THR A 103 -17.34 -12.35 4.47
N PRO A 104 -18.13 -11.43 5.06
CA PRO A 104 -19.51 -11.74 5.44
C PRO A 104 -20.40 -12.20 4.26
N ALA A 105 -20.06 -11.82 3.02
CA ALA A 105 -20.74 -12.29 1.80
C ALA A 105 -20.21 -13.67 1.32
N GLY A 106 -19.22 -14.23 2.01
CA GLY A 106 -18.52 -15.47 1.69
C GLY A 106 -17.17 -15.24 1.00
N TYR A 107 -16.77 -16.19 0.14
CA TYR A 107 -15.46 -16.16 -0.50
C TYR A 107 -15.43 -15.20 -1.68
N GLU A 108 -14.48 -14.26 -1.66
CA GLU A 108 -14.23 -13.33 -2.77
C GLU A 108 -12.80 -13.49 -3.26
N ARG A 109 -12.62 -13.82 -4.54
CA ARG A 109 -11.28 -13.94 -5.12
C ARG A 109 -10.64 -12.56 -5.19
N ARG A 110 -9.45 -12.41 -4.60
CA ARG A 110 -8.70 -11.15 -4.60
C ARG A 110 -7.64 -11.09 -5.68
N THR A 111 -6.90 -12.17 -5.87
CA THR A 111 -5.85 -12.26 -6.88
C THR A 111 -5.47 -13.71 -7.16
N THR A 112 -4.75 -13.90 -8.26
CA THR A 112 -4.04 -15.14 -8.56
C THR A 112 -2.54 -14.84 -8.61
N LEU A 113 -1.74 -15.62 -7.89
CA LEU A 113 -0.27 -15.54 -7.92
C LEU A 113 0.29 -16.65 -8.79
N VAL A 114 1.21 -16.30 -9.70
CA VAL A 114 1.86 -17.25 -10.60
C VAL A 114 3.39 -17.12 -10.51
N PRO A 115 4.11 -18.15 -10.02
CA PRO A 115 5.57 -18.20 -10.08
C PRO A 115 6.07 -18.35 -11.51
N LEU A 116 7.14 -17.64 -11.88
CA LEU A 116 7.71 -17.63 -13.22
C LEU A 116 9.23 -17.87 -13.18
N ALA A 117 9.73 -18.66 -14.15
CA ALA A 117 11.15 -18.98 -14.28
C ALA A 117 11.97 -17.79 -14.81
N THR A 118 11.48 -17.17 -15.89
CA THR A 118 12.08 -16.01 -16.56
C THR A 118 10.99 -15.22 -17.29
N ARG A 119 11.34 -14.12 -17.96
CA ARG A 119 10.38 -13.28 -18.69
C ARG A 119 9.78 -13.98 -19.90
N GLY A 120 8.44 -13.95 -19.99
CA GLY A 120 7.70 -14.60 -21.07
C GLY A 120 7.57 -16.13 -20.95
N SER A 121 8.09 -16.74 -19.88
CA SER A 121 7.93 -18.18 -19.65
C SER A 121 6.45 -18.57 -19.52
N THR A 122 6.10 -19.74 -20.05
CA THR A 122 4.76 -20.30 -19.88
C THR A 122 4.51 -20.61 -18.40
N PRO A 123 3.26 -20.48 -17.93
CA PRO A 123 2.93 -20.81 -16.55
C PRO A 123 3.37 -22.25 -16.24
N PRO A 124 4.00 -22.47 -15.07
CA PRO A 124 4.49 -23.79 -14.73
C PRO A 124 3.32 -24.75 -14.42
N THR A 125 3.63 -26.04 -14.36
CA THR A 125 2.74 -27.07 -13.84
C THR A 125 3.29 -27.60 -12.52
N VAL A 126 2.42 -28.07 -11.62
CA VAL A 126 2.89 -28.65 -10.35
C VAL A 126 3.39 -30.06 -10.61
N SER A 127 4.63 -30.33 -10.24
CA SER A 127 5.26 -31.65 -10.30
C SER A 127 5.25 -32.37 -8.96
N GLY A 128 5.11 -31.64 -7.85
CA GLY A 128 4.93 -32.21 -6.52
C GLY A 128 4.56 -31.16 -5.48
N VAL A 129 3.90 -31.59 -4.41
CA VAL A 129 3.60 -30.78 -3.22
C VAL A 129 4.04 -31.56 -2.00
N LYS A 130 4.86 -30.93 -1.15
CA LYS A 130 5.30 -31.47 0.13
C LYS A 130 4.71 -30.61 1.24
N ILE A 131 4.17 -31.26 2.27
CA ILE A 131 3.69 -30.58 3.47
C ILE A 131 4.89 -30.47 4.42
N LEU A 132 5.26 -29.24 4.78
CA LEU A 132 6.34 -28.97 5.73
C LEU A 132 5.79 -28.80 7.15
N GLU A 133 4.60 -28.21 7.27
CA GLU A 133 3.92 -27.96 8.54
C GLU A 133 2.41 -28.00 8.31
N ASN A 134 1.67 -28.61 9.23
CA ASN A 134 0.21 -28.68 9.22
C ASN A 134 -0.32 -28.76 10.65
N ASN A 135 -0.44 -27.61 11.32
CA ASN A 135 -0.97 -27.52 12.68
C ASN A 135 -1.94 -26.32 12.79
N PRO A 136 -2.65 -26.18 13.93
CA PRO A 136 -3.61 -25.08 14.10
C PRO A 136 -3.01 -23.67 13.99
N GLY A 137 -1.71 -23.50 14.23
CA GLY A 137 -1.02 -22.21 14.13
C GLY A 137 -0.63 -21.82 12.71
N ALA A 138 -0.20 -22.79 11.91
CA ALA A 138 0.22 -22.57 10.53
C ALA A 138 0.14 -23.83 9.66
N VAL A 139 -0.04 -23.60 8.36
CA VAL A 139 0.18 -24.58 7.30
C VAL A 139 1.27 -24.07 6.39
N VAL A 140 2.29 -24.90 6.15
CA VAL A 140 3.41 -24.61 5.26
C VAL A 140 3.52 -25.70 4.21
N LEU A 141 3.51 -25.31 2.93
CA LEU A 141 3.71 -26.20 1.79
C LEU A 141 4.97 -25.81 1.02
N GLU A 142 5.60 -26.81 0.42
CA GLU A 142 6.61 -26.64 -0.62
C GLU A 142 6.07 -27.23 -1.93
N ALA A 143 5.96 -26.38 -2.95
CA ALA A 143 5.52 -26.78 -4.28
C ALA A 143 6.72 -26.83 -5.23
N ALA A 144 6.95 -28.01 -5.82
CA ALA A 144 7.88 -28.22 -6.91
C ALA A 144 7.15 -28.05 -8.24
N LEU A 145 7.62 -27.14 -9.09
CA LEU A 145 6.97 -26.79 -10.35
C LEU A 145 7.90 -27.06 -11.53
N ALA A 146 7.31 -27.42 -12.66
CA ALA A 146 8.01 -27.56 -13.94
C ALA A 146 7.56 -26.43 -14.86
N ALA A 147 8.49 -25.56 -15.24
CA ALA A 147 8.27 -24.54 -16.27
C ALA A 147 8.26 -25.19 -17.66
N GLY A 148 7.62 -24.54 -18.64
CA GLY A 148 7.51 -25.11 -20.00
C GLY A 148 8.83 -25.19 -20.76
N ASP A 149 9.89 -24.51 -20.29
CA ASP A 149 11.27 -24.62 -20.78
C ASP A 149 12.07 -25.76 -20.11
N GLY A 150 11.42 -26.54 -19.23
CA GLY A 150 12.04 -27.64 -18.48
C GLY A 150 12.74 -27.20 -17.19
N ALA A 151 12.77 -25.90 -16.87
CA ALA A 151 13.32 -25.42 -15.61
C ALA A 151 12.49 -25.93 -14.41
N ARG A 152 13.19 -26.35 -13.35
CA ARG A 152 12.56 -26.72 -12.09
C ARG A 152 12.48 -25.50 -11.19
N LEU A 153 11.27 -25.24 -10.71
CA LEU A 153 10.96 -24.15 -9.81
C LEU A 153 10.59 -24.73 -8.45
N THR A 154 10.91 -24.00 -7.39
CA THR A 154 10.45 -24.35 -6.04
C THR A 154 9.96 -23.10 -5.34
N VAL A 155 8.78 -23.20 -4.74
CA VAL A 155 8.20 -22.14 -3.92
C VAL A 155 7.68 -22.75 -2.63
N GLN A 156 8.04 -22.15 -1.51
CA GLN A 156 7.40 -22.44 -0.23
C GLN A 156 6.31 -21.41 0.00
N CYS A 157 5.18 -21.84 0.57
CA CYS A 157 4.12 -20.93 0.95
C CYS A 157 3.58 -21.26 2.33
N GLN A 158 3.09 -20.24 3.02
CA GLN A 158 2.61 -20.34 4.39
C GLN A 158 1.34 -19.52 4.60
N LEU A 159 0.38 -20.11 5.31
CA LEU A 159 -0.77 -19.42 5.87
C LEU A 159 -0.78 -19.61 7.38
N SER A 160 -0.94 -18.52 8.13
CA SER A 160 -0.95 -18.51 9.59
C SER A 160 -2.32 -18.11 10.14
N VAL A 161 -2.62 -18.54 11.37
CA VAL A 161 -3.90 -18.27 12.03
C VAL A 161 -4.14 -16.76 12.24
N GLY A 162 -5.39 -16.30 12.07
CA GLY A 162 -5.81 -14.94 12.43
C GLY A 162 -5.32 -13.83 11.50
N GLN A 163 -4.58 -14.17 10.44
CA GLN A 163 -3.93 -13.20 9.57
C GLN A 163 -4.54 -13.19 8.17
N GLY A 164 -4.82 -11.98 7.67
CA GLY A 164 -5.12 -11.73 6.26
C GLY A 164 -3.86 -11.70 5.39
N ILE A 165 -2.81 -12.46 5.74
CA ILE A 165 -1.49 -12.41 5.12
C ILE A 165 -1.09 -13.81 4.64
N PHE A 166 -0.72 -13.91 3.37
CA PHE A 166 -0.16 -15.10 2.74
C PHE A 166 1.32 -14.89 2.44
N GLU A 167 2.19 -15.76 2.95
CA GLU A 167 3.64 -15.71 2.70
C GLU A 167 4.01 -16.65 1.56
N LEU A 168 4.87 -16.16 0.65
CA LEU A 168 5.62 -16.99 -0.30
C LEU A 168 7.12 -16.77 -0.11
N ARG A 169 7.86 -17.85 -0.29
CA ARG A 169 9.32 -17.85 -0.33
C ARG A 169 9.77 -18.52 -1.63
N PRO A 170 10.05 -17.74 -2.68
CA PRO A 170 10.70 -18.22 -3.88
C PRO A 170 12.01 -18.93 -3.53
N ALA A 171 12.26 -20.11 -4.07
CA ALA A 171 13.49 -20.85 -3.88
C ALA A 171 14.18 -21.04 -5.24
N ALA A 172 14.61 -22.25 -5.59
CA ALA A 172 15.32 -22.50 -6.85
C ALA A 172 14.45 -22.16 -8.06
N GLY A 173 15.05 -21.48 -9.05
CA GLY A 173 14.48 -21.25 -10.37
C GLY A 173 13.37 -20.20 -10.49
N VAL A 174 12.70 -19.82 -9.40
CA VAL A 174 11.66 -18.77 -9.44
C VAL A 174 12.31 -17.40 -9.53
N ALA A 175 12.36 -16.82 -10.72
CA ALA A 175 12.88 -15.46 -10.89
C ALA A 175 11.85 -14.39 -10.55
N ARG A 176 10.55 -14.65 -10.78
CA ARG A 176 9.50 -13.63 -10.65
C ARG A 176 8.17 -14.18 -10.14
N LEU A 177 7.37 -13.33 -9.51
CA LEU A 177 5.99 -13.61 -9.13
C LEU A 177 5.07 -12.66 -9.91
N ARG A 178 4.05 -13.22 -10.57
CA ARG A 178 3.00 -12.43 -11.21
C ARG A 178 1.76 -12.40 -10.33
N LEU A 179 1.34 -11.20 -9.92
CA LEU A 179 0.01 -10.92 -9.38
C LEU A 179 -0.96 -10.68 -10.53
N GLN A 180 -2.07 -11.40 -10.56
CA GLN A 180 -3.14 -11.21 -11.52
C GLN A 180 -4.41 -10.74 -10.80
N ASN A 181 -4.67 -9.44 -10.90
CA ASN A 181 -5.91 -8.81 -10.51
C ASN A 181 -6.28 -7.72 -11.53
N ALA A 182 -7.56 -7.39 -11.65
CA ALA A 182 -8.02 -6.32 -12.53
C ALA A 182 -7.97 -4.97 -11.79
N ALA A 183 -6.82 -4.63 -11.20
CA ALA A 183 -6.67 -3.39 -10.43
C ALA A 183 -6.68 -2.17 -11.37
N ARG A 184 -7.41 -1.12 -10.98
CA ARG A 184 -7.38 0.18 -11.69
C ARG A 184 -6.22 1.05 -11.28
N TYR A 185 -5.75 0.88 -10.03
CA TYR A 185 -4.69 1.68 -9.44
C TYR A 185 -3.59 0.78 -8.92
N VAL A 186 -2.34 1.22 -9.10
CA VAL A 186 -1.21 0.76 -8.30
C VAL A 186 -0.69 1.96 -7.54
N VAL A 187 -0.68 1.86 -6.22
CA VAL A 187 -0.21 2.93 -5.33
C VAL A 187 1.12 2.49 -4.73
N ILE A 188 2.10 3.38 -4.78
CA ILE A 188 3.38 3.24 -4.08
C ILE A 188 3.38 4.30 -2.99
N PRO A 189 3.01 3.93 -1.75
CA PRO A 189 2.89 4.92 -0.70
C PRO A 189 4.24 5.48 -0.27
N ASP A 190 4.26 6.76 0.12
CA ASP A 190 5.37 7.39 0.81
C ASP A 190 4.88 8.08 2.08
N PHE A 191 5.33 7.63 3.26
CA PHE A 191 4.78 8.09 4.54
C PHE A 191 4.91 9.59 4.78
N PHE A 192 5.90 10.24 4.18
CA PHE A 192 6.28 11.63 4.43
C PHE A 192 6.07 12.53 3.20
N GLY A 193 6.24 11.96 2.00
CA GLY A 193 6.10 12.66 0.73
C GLY A 193 4.73 12.46 0.09
N ASP A 194 4.66 12.76 -1.22
CA ASP A 194 3.52 12.34 -2.04
C ASP A 194 3.67 10.87 -2.47
N ASP A 195 2.55 10.19 -2.69
CA ASP A 195 2.53 8.85 -3.24
C ASP A 195 2.87 8.86 -4.74
N MET A 196 3.04 7.67 -5.31
CA MET A 196 2.92 7.50 -6.75
C MET A 196 1.73 6.62 -7.04
N VAL A 197 0.79 7.13 -7.85
CA VAL A 197 -0.40 6.38 -8.25
C VAL A 197 -0.37 6.21 -9.75
N PHE A 198 -0.34 4.95 -10.18
CA PHE A 198 -0.33 4.59 -11.60
C PHE A 198 -1.72 4.12 -12.01
N THR A 199 -2.16 4.58 -13.17
CA THR A 199 -3.34 4.08 -13.87
C THR A 199 -2.94 3.53 -15.24
N PRO A 200 -3.65 2.52 -15.78
CA PRO A 200 -3.40 1.95 -17.10
C PRO A 200 -3.39 2.99 -18.22
N ASP A 201 -4.26 4.00 -18.12
CA ASP A 201 -4.44 5.04 -19.16
C ASP A 201 -3.28 6.04 -19.21
N ALA A 202 -2.63 6.26 -18.07
CA ALA A 202 -1.47 7.12 -17.97
C ALA A 202 -0.17 6.42 -18.39
N LEU A 203 -0.23 5.13 -18.75
CA LEU A 203 0.97 4.37 -19.12
C LEU A 203 1.38 4.63 -20.57
N PRO A 204 2.65 5.01 -20.82
CA PRO A 204 3.15 5.23 -22.18
C PRO A 204 3.40 3.93 -22.95
N ARG A 205 3.28 2.77 -22.31
CA ARG A 205 3.63 1.46 -22.87
C ARG A 205 2.90 0.34 -22.13
N GLU A 206 2.92 -0.85 -22.73
CA GLU A 206 2.28 -2.05 -22.17
C GLU A 206 2.84 -2.41 -20.79
N ARG A 207 4.14 -2.26 -20.57
CA ARG A 207 4.80 -2.66 -19.32
C ARG A 207 5.64 -1.54 -18.75
N ILE A 208 5.34 -1.04 -17.57
CA ILE A 208 6.18 0.00 -16.93
C ILE A 208 6.89 -0.55 -15.70
N ARG A 209 8.13 -0.11 -15.49
CA ARG A 209 8.83 -0.38 -14.23
C ARG A 209 8.36 0.61 -13.17
N LEU A 210 8.00 0.10 -12.00
CA LEU A 210 7.53 0.87 -10.86
C LEU A 210 8.68 1.15 -9.88
N PRO A 211 8.76 2.35 -9.29
CA PRO A 211 9.80 2.70 -8.31
C PRO A 211 9.46 2.20 -6.89
N ALA A 212 8.85 1.01 -6.78
CA ALA A 212 8.48 0.43 -5.50
C ALA A 212 9.74 -0.01 -4.73
N GLU A 213 9.77 0.18 -3.41
CA GLU A 213 10.88 -0.28 -2.58
C GLU A 213 10.54 -1.57 -1.87
N ASN A 214 9.71 -1.55 -0.84
CA ASN A 214 9.41 -2.78 -0.10
C ASN A 214 7.95 -3.20 -0.26
N PHE A 215 7.09 -2.30 -0.72
CA PHE A 215 5.67 -2.58 -0.83
C PHE A 215 4.97 -1.68 -1.85
N PHE A 216 3.78 -2.10 -2.24
CA PHE A 216 2.80 -1.33 -3.02
C PHE A 216 1.39 -1.82 -2.68
N LEU A 217 0.39 -1.01 -3.02
CA LEU A 217 -1.04 -1.30 -2.84
C LEU A 217 -1.74 -1.40 -4.18
N THR A 218 -2.75 -2.28 -4.24
CA THR A 218 -3.70 -2.34 -5.35
C THR A 218 -5.12 -2.28 -4.78
N PRO A 219 -5.79 -1.13 -4.87
CA PRO A 219 -7.19 -1.00 -4.51
C PRO A 219 -8.08 -1.93 -5.36
N LEU A 220 -8.93 -2.71 -4.68
CA LEU A 220 -9.82 -3.69 -5.30
C LEU A 220 -11.13 -3.04 -5.74
N ALA A 221 -11.66 -3.47 -6.88
CA ALA A 221 -12.88 -2.92 -7.48
C ALA A 221 -14.05 -2.76 -6.47
N GLY A 222 -14.80 -1.68 -6.61
CA GLY A 222 -15.99 -1.40 -5.80
C GLY A 222 -15.71 -1.02 -4.35
N GLY A 223 -14.48 -0.62 -3.99
CA GLY A 223 -14.15 -0.23 -2.61
C GLY A 223 -14.07 -1.41 -1.63
N ALA A 224 -14.07 -2.66 -2.13
CA ALA A 224 -14.22 -3.86 -1.31
C ALA A 224 -12.99 -4.20 -0.43
N GLY A 225 -11.84 -3.60 -0.75
CA GLY A 225 -10.61 -3.81 0.00
C GLY A 225 -9.37 -3.28 -0.70
N LEU A 226 -8.23 -3.51 -0.07
CA LEU A 226 -6.91 -3.23 -0.59
C LEU A 226 -6.08 -4.52 -0.57
N LEU A 227 -5.41 -4.83 -1.67
CA LEU A 227 -4.32 -5.79 -1.65
C LEU A 227 -3.01 -5.07 -1.45
N MET A 228 -2.17 -5.59 -0.56
CA MET A 228 -0.84 -5.07 -0.29
C MET A 228 0.20 -6.15 -0.54
N CYS A 229 1.22 -5.83 -1.33
CA CYS A 229 2.38 -6.68 -1.51
C CYS A 229 3.54 -6.14 -0.69
N VAL A 230 4.24 -6.99 0.04
CA VAL A 230 5.40 -6.63 0.86
C VAL A 230 6.55 -7.59 0.57
N SER A 231 7.79 -7.10 0.57
CA SER A 231 8.99 -7.91 0.39
C SER A 231 10.03 -7.60 1.47
N SER A 232 10.71 -8.67 1.94
CA SER A 232 11.78 -8.57 2.94
C SER A 232 13.02 -7.86 2.38
N THR A 233 13.17 -7.83 1.06
CA THR A 233 14.20 -7.08 0.36
C THR A 233 13.59 -5.95 -0.45
N ARG A 234 14.43 -4.97 -0.83
CA ARG A 234 14.02 -3.97 -1.83
C ARG A 234 13.62 -4.69 -3.13
N LEU A 235 12.42 -4.41 -3.59
CA LEU A 235 11.83 -4.75 -4.87
C LEU A 235 12.57 -3.96 -5.94
N GLN A 236 13.64 -4.55 -6.47
CA GLN A 236 14.48 -3.85 -7.44
C GLN A 236 13.74 -3.66 -8.76
N ASP A 237 12.85 -4.59 -9.13
CA ASP A 237 12.12 -4.59 -10.39
C ASP A 237 10.66 -5.07 -10.19
N VAL A 238 9.75 -4.10 -10.02
CA VAL A 238 8.31 -4.33 -10.14
C VAL A 238 7.83 -3.77 -11.46
N GLU A 239 7.03 -4.52 -12.19
CA GLU A 239 6.41 -4.08 -13.44
C GLU A 239 4.90 -4.11 -13.36
N ALA A 240 4.24 -3.00 -13.73
CA ALA A 240 2.80 -3.00 -14.01
C ALA A 240 2.57 -3.31 -15.48
N ILE A 241 1.61 -4.18 -15.76
CA ILE A 241 1.26 -4.64 -17.11
C ILE A 241 -0.13 -4.11 -17.45
N ARG A 242 -0.24 -3.33 -18.51
CA ARG A 242 -1.50 -2.80 -19.04
C ARG A 242 -2.33 -3.94 -19.63
N SER A 243 -3.64 -3.92 -19.44
CA SER A 243 -4.53 -4.84 -20.16
C SER A 243 -4.67 -4.43 -21.62
N ASP A 244 -4.69 -5.41 -22.52
CA ASP A 244 -4.98 -5.21 -23.95
C ASP A 244 -6.50 -5.12 -24.25
N THR A 245 -7.34 -5.39 -23.24
CA THR A 245 -8.79 -5.31 -23.38
C THR A 245 -9.25 -3.85 -23.37
N THR A 246 -9.88 -3.39 -24.45
CA THR A 246 -10.43 -2.04 -24.58
C THR A 246 -11.57 -1.70 -23.61
N GLU A 247 -12.14 -2.70 -22.93
CA GLU A 247 -13.33 -2.55 -22.07
C GLU A 247 -13.01 -2.37 -20.57
N GLY A 248 -11.74 -2.23 -20.18
CA GLY A 248 -11.39 -2.04 -18.78
C GLY A 248 -10.13 -1.23 -18.59
N HIS A 249 -10.26 -0.07 -17.94
CA HIS A 249 -9.16 0.74 -17.42
C HIS A 249 -8.47 0.01 -16.23
N ALA A 250 -7.97 -1.20 -16.47
CA ALA A 250 -7.36 -2.08 -15.47
C ALA A 250 -6.00 -2.61 -15.93
N PHE A 251 -5.12 -2.89 -14.97
CA PHE A 251 -3.91 -3.65 -15.19
C PHE A 251 -4.26 -5.12 -15.46
N ALA A 252 -3.51 -5.76 -16.36
CA ALA A 252 -3.55 -7.22 -16.52
C ALA A 252 -2.87 -7.94 -15.34
N GLY A 253 -1.95 -7.25 -14.67
CA GLY A 253 -1.28 -7.74 -13.48
C GLY A 253 -0.01 -6.95 -13.16
N LEU A 254 0.66 -7.39 -12.10
CA LEU A 254 1.98 -6.93 -11.72
C LEU A 254 2.97 -8.09 -11.70
N GLU A 255 4.21 -7.84 -12.08
CA GLU A 255 5.30 -8.78 -11.93
C GLU A 255 6.35 -8.23 -10.99
N VAL A 256 6.82 -9.07 -10.09
CA VAL A 256 7.81 -8.72 -9.07
C VAL A 256 8.98 -9.66 -9.18
N ASP A 257 10.18 -9.12 -9.31
CA ASP A 257 11.40 -9.91 -9.27
C ASP A 257 11.64 -10.48 -7.88
N CYS A 258 12.11 -11.73 -7.86
CA CYS A 258 12.27 -12.54 -6.66
C CYS A 258 13.75 -12.80 -6.41
N VAL A 259 14.15 -12.64 -5.15
CA VAL A 259 15.45 -13.07 -4.67
C VAL A 259 15.28 -14.44 -3.99
N PRO A 260 16.02 -15.49 -4.40
CA PRO A 260 15.90 -16.81 -3.80
C PRO A 260 16.04 -16.79 -2.27
N GLY A 261 15.13 -17.46 -1.57
CA GLY A 261 15.08 -17.56 -0.11
C GLY A 261 14.47 -16.35 0.60
N GLN A 262 14.23 -15.24 -0.10
CA GLN A 262 13.62 -14.04 0.49
C GLN A 262 12.10 -14.18 0.59
N ARG A 263 11.50 -13.46 1.53
CA ARG A 263 10.06 -13.54 1.81
C ARG A 263 9.31 -12.48 1.04
N PHE A 264 8.18 -12.91 0.48
CA PHE A 264 7.19 -12.06 -0.15
C PHE A 264 5.86 -12.31 0.54
N TRP A 265 5.15 -11.25 0.90
CA TRP A 265 3.85 -11.33 1.53
C TRP A 265 2.80 -10.66 0.67
N LEU A 266 1.65 -11.31 0.56
CA LEU A 266 0.43 -10.73 0.03
C LEU A 266 -0.57 -10.61 1.17
N ALA A 267 -0.96 -9.37 1.50
CA ALA A 267 -2.00 -9.10 2.48
C ALA A 267 -3.30 -8.65 1.79
N SER A 268 -4.43 -9.15 2.29
CA SER A 268 -5.77 -8.69 1.94
C SER A 268 -6.34 -7.90 3.11
N LEU A 269 -6.59 -6.62 2.88
CA LEU A 269 -7.25 -5.72 3.82
C LEU A 269 -8.69 -5.57 3.33
N ASP A 270 -9.60 -6.32 3.93
CA ASP A 270 -10.99 -6.45 3.49
C ASP A 270 -11.96 -5.67 4.37
N GLY A 271 -12.95 -5.05 3.73
CA GLY A 271 -13.92 -4.19 4.38
C GLY A 271 -14.66 -3.32 3.38
N PRO A 272 -15.96 -3.08 3.58
CA PRO A 272 -16.74 -2.22 2.70
C PRO A 272 -16.20 -0.79 2.76
N GLU A 273 -16.17 -0.12 1.61
CA GLU A 273 -15.81 1.30 1.48
C GLU A 273 -14.43 1.64 2.07
N LEU A 274 -13.50 0.67 2.04
CA LEU A 274 -12.13 0.84 2.56
C LEU A 274 -11.33 1.86 1.77
N TRP A 275 -11.72 2.16 0.54
CA TRP A 275 -11.11 3.19 -0.28
C TRP A 275 -12.18 3.81 -1.19
N HIS A 276 -11.89 5.00 -1.71
CA HIS A 276 -12.79 5.73 -2.59
C HIS A 276 -12.02 6.45 -3.69
N ASP A 277 -12.56 6.48 -4.91
CA ASP A 277 -12.10 7.39 -5.94
C ASP A 277 -13.24 8.23 -6.52
N ARG A 278 -12.90 9.45 -6.95
CA ARG A 278 -13.82 10.35 -7.63
C ARG A 278 -13.07 11.26 -8.59
N PRO A 279 -13.47 11.35 -9.87
CA PRO A 279 -12.98 12.40 -10.78
C PRO A 279 -13.29 13.80 -10.22
N LEU A 280 -12.30 14.69 -10.22
CA LEU A 280 -12.47 16.07 -9.80
C LEU A 280 -12.92 16.93 -10.98
N ALA A 281 -14.09 17.54 -10.86
CA ALA A 281 -14.58 18.51 -11.83
C ALA A 281 -13.96 19.90 -11.59
N ALA A 282 -13.93 20.75 -12.62
CA ALA A 282 -13.45 22.13 -12.48
C ALA A 282 -14.23 22.91 -11.39
N ALA A 283 -15.53 22.62 -11.22
CA ALA A 283 -16.35 23.20 -10.17
C ALA A 283 -15.92 22.79 -8.75
N ASP A 284 -15.42 21.56 -8.59
CA ASP A 284 -14.92 21.07 -7.30
C ASP A 284 -13.68 21.84 -6.84
N LEU A 285 -12.91 22.43 -7.76
CA LEU A 285 -11.73 23.22 -7.46
C LEU A 285 -12.04 24.69 -7.07
N GLN A 286 -13.31 25.11 -7.14
CA GLN A 286 -13.72 26.49 -6.85
C GLN A 286 -14.27 26.69 -5.44
N ALA A 287 -14.68 25.61 -4.76
CA ALA A 287 -15.25 25.65 -3.43
C ALA A 287 -14.95 24.38 -2.64
N ALA A 288 -15.15 24.43 -1.33
CA ALA A 288 -15.13 23.22 -0.53
C ALA A 288 -16.34 22.32 -0.85
N PHE A 289 -16.13 21.01 -0.85
CA PHE A 289 -17.17 20.01 -1.13
C PHE A 289 -17.04 18.79 -0.21
N GLU A 290 -18.16 18.11 0.02
CA GLU A 290 -18.21 16.85 0.76
C GLU A 290 -18.12 15.67 -0.21
N LEU A 291 -17.40 14.62 0.16
CA LEU A 291 -17.39 13.36 -0.56
C LEU A 291 -18.67 12.58 -0.26
N ASP A 292 -19.24 11.93 -1.27
CA ASP A 292 -20.28 10.92 -1.09
C ASP A 292 -19.67 9.58 -0.64
N TRP A 293 -18.80 9.68 0.36
CA TRP A 293 -18.07 8.58 0.97
C TRP A 293 -17.75 8.98 2.41
N LYS A 294 -17.81 8.00 3.31
CA LYS A 294 -17.50 8.19 4.72
C LYS A 294 -16.47 7.17 5.15
N PRO A 295 -15.48 7.56 5.98
CA PRO A 295 -14.54 6.60 6.51
C PRO A 295 -15.28 5.51 7.32
N PRO A 296 -15.06 4.22 7.02
CA PRO A 296 -15.71 3.12 7.73
C PRO A 296 -15.28 3.02 9.19
N PHE A 297 -14.08 3.52 9.52
CA PHE A 297 -13.54 3.58 10.88
C PHE A 297 -12.54 4.73 11.04
N PRO A 298 -12.28 5.20 12.28
CA PRO A 298 -11.23 6.18 12.54
C PRO A 298 -9.85 5.62 12.16
N ALA A 299 -9.09 6.36 11.37
CA ALA A 299 -7.74 5.99 10.92
C ALA A 299 -7.01 7.23 10.37
N LYS A 300 -5.73 7.07 10.05
CA LYS A 300 -4.99 8.06 9.27
C LYS A 300 -5.30 7.84 7.80
N TRP A 301 -6.33 8.54 7.34
CA TRP A 301 -6.78 8.51 5.95
C TRP A 301 -5.93 9.40 5.08
N ARG A 302 -5.61 8.92 3.88
CA ARG A 302 -4.79 9.62 2.90
C ARG A 302 -5.60 9.96 1.67
N ALA A 303 -5.45 11.17 1.16
CA ALA A 303 -6.04 11.68 -0.07
C ALA A 303 -4.93 11.93 -1.09
N ASN A 304 -5.16 11.49 -2.33
CA ASN A 304 -4.27 11.67 -3.45
C ASN A 304 -5.00 12.31 -4.60
N VAL A 305 -4.52 13.44 -5.09
CA VAL A 305 -4.95 13.96 -6.39
C VAL A 305 -4.03 13.37 -7.44
N VAL A 306 -4.58 12.46 -8.23
CA VAL A 306 -3.88 11.71 -9.27
C VAL A 306 -3.93 12.51 -10.57
N GLY A 307 -2.77 12.98 -11.00
CA GLY A 307 -2.55 13.68 -12.27
C GLY A 307 -2.15 12.73 -13.41
N GLN A 308 -1.50 13.29 -14.43
CA GLN A 308 -0.95 12.50 -15.54
C GLN A 308 0.39 11.85 -15.16
N ALA A 309 0.74 10.75 -15.83
CA ALA A 309 2.06 10.10 -15.74
C ALA A 309 2.56 9.78 -14.30
N ALA A 310 1.64 9.41 -13.40
CA ALA A 310 1.88 9.09 -11.98
C ALA A 310 2.32 10.26 -11.09
N GLU A 311 2.17 11.50 -11.55
CA GLU A 311 2.26 12.67 -10.70
C GLU A 311 1.08 12.70 -9.73
N THR A 312 1.38 12.81 -8.44
CA THR A 312 0.34 12.97 -7.43
C THR A 312 0.72 14.01 -6.40
N ARG A 313 -0.31 14.55 -5.76
CA ARG A 313 -0.19 15.36 -4.55
C ARG A 313 -0.96 14.67 -3.43
N SER A 314 -0.32 14.48 -2.28
CA SER A 314 -0.88 13.72 -1.16
C SER A 314 -1.09 14.54 0.09
N TRP A 315 -2.16 14.25 0.80
CA TRP A 315 -2.46 14.80 2.13
C TRP A 315 -3.03 13.74 3.04
N TYR A 316 -2.79 13.89 4.34
CA TYR A 316 -3.59 13.19 5.35
C TYR A 316 -4.85 14.01 5.66
N PHE A 317 -5.97 13.33 5.88
CA PHE A 317 -7.16 13.97 6.42
C PHE A 317 -6.93 14.38 7.87
N LEU A 318 -7.18 15.65 8.18
CA LEU A 318 -7.24 16.12 9.57
C LEU A 318 -8.52 15.63 10.25
N GLY A 319 -8.45 15.27 11.53
CA GLY A 319 -9.64 14.86 12.32
C GLY A 319 -10.12 13.42 12.10
N GLY A 320 -9.47 12.65 11.24
CA GLY A 320 -9.80 11.23 10.99
C GLY A 320 -9.48 10.28 12.14
N GLU A 321 -8.73 10.74 13.13
CA GLU A 321 -8.14 9.93 14.22
C GLU A 321 -9.06 9.76 15.44
N GLY A 322 -10.21 10.44 15.46
CA GLY A 322 -11.19 10.39 16.55
C GLY A 322 -11.08 11.57 17.54
N PRO A 323 -11.98 11.65 18.55
CA PRO A 323 -12.13 12.82 19.43
C PRO A 323 -10.98 13.03 20.43
N ASP A 324 -10.14 12.02 20.67
CA ASP A 324 -9.11 12.02 21.73
C ASP A 324 -7.71 12.44 21.24
N GLU A 325 -7.51 12.65 19.93
CA GLU A 325 -6.28 13.25 19.41
C GLU A 325 -6.55 14.73 19.12
N GLY A 326 -5.99 15.60 19.96
CA GLY A 326 -6.13 17.05 19.82
C GLY A 326 -5.75 17.48 18.40
N ALA A 327 -6.53 18.40 17.82
CA ALA A 327 -6.32 18.89 16.47
C ALA A 327 -4.84 19.18 16.20
N PRO A 328 -4.22 18.63 15.13
CA PRO A 328 -2.86 18.97 14.78
C PRO A 328 -2.71 20.48 14.69
N VAL A 329 -1.70 21.04 15.37
CA VAL A 329 -1.44 22.49 15.45
C VAL A 329 -1.00 23.08 14.10
N ALA A 330 -0.96 22.29 13.03
CA ALA A 330 -0.80 22.74 11.65
C ALA A 330 -2.01 22.35 10.78
N ALA A 331 -3.18 22.97 11.05
CA ALA A 331 -4.38 22.86 10.20
C ALA A 331 -4.38 23.87 9.03
N GLN A 332 -3.44 24.80 8.99
CA GLN A 332 -3.35 25.83 7.95
C GLN A 332 -2.83 25.22 6.64
N GLY A 333 -3.68 25.25 5.59
CA GLY A 333 -3.32 24.83 4.24
C GLY A 333 -3.51 23.34 3.92
N CYS A 334 -4.04 22.52 4.83
CA CYS A 334 -4.46 21.16 4.47
C CYS A 334 -5.85 21.19 3.81
N PRO A 335 -6.01 20.68 2.57
CA PRO A 335 -7.29 20.66 1.90
C PRO A 335 -8.23 19.57 2.41
N CYS A 336 -7.75 18.59 3.19
CA CYS A 336 -8.52 17.39 3.52
C CYS A 336 -8.84 17.33 5.02
N ARG A 337 -10.12 17.24 5.36
CA ARG A 337 -10.58 17.10 6.75
C ARG A 337 -11.76 16.14 6.90
N ILE A 338 -11.83 15.48 8.05
CA ILE A 338 -12.96 14.65 8.47
C ILE A 338 -13.69 15.38 9.60
N ASP A 339 -14.84 15.97 9.28
CA ASP A 339 -15.70 16.70 10.22
C ASP A 339 -16.77 15.73 10.76
N GLY A 340 -16.45 15.05 11.86
CA GLY A 340 -17.26 13.97 12.40
C GLY A 340 -17.15 12.72 11.52
N ARG A 341 -18.16 12.46 10.68
CA ARG A 341 -18.14 11.38 9.66
C ARG A 341 -18.06 11.89 8.23
N ARG A 342 -17.98 13.20 8.02
CA ARG A 342 -18.02 13.83 6.70
C ARG A 342 -16.60 14.05 6.22
N ALA A 343 -16.23 13.47 5.08
CA ALA A 343 -14.97 13.76 4.43
C ALA A 343 -15.15 15.02 3.56
N VAL A 344 -14.47 16.11 3.93
CA VAL A 344 -14.58 17.42 3.28
C VAL A 344 -13.25 17.76 2.63
N ILE A 345 -13.32 18.23 1.39
CA ILE A 345 -12.19 18.68 0.58
C ILE A 345 -12.35 20.17 0.31
N ASP A 346 -11.31 20.94 0.57
CA ASP A 346 -11.19 22.34 0.20
C ASP A 346 -10.61 22.45 -1.22
N GLY A 347 -11.50 22.58 -2.21
CA GLY A 347 -11.17 22.65 -3.63
C GLY A 347 -10.12 23.70 -3.99
N PRO A 348 -10.27 24.96 -3.55
CA PRO A 348 -9.29 26.02 -3.80
C PRO A 348 -7.89 25.67 -3.29
N LEU A 349 -7.77 25.11 -2.08
CA LEU A 349 -6.48 24.66 -1.55
C LEU A 349 -5.90 23.49 -2.36
N VAL A 350 -6.73 22.57 -2.85
CA VAL A 350 -6.28 21.53 -3.78
C VAL A 350 -5.73 22.16 -5.07
N ALA A 351 -6.45 23.11 -5.67
CA ALA A 351 -6.04 23.74 -6.92
C ALA A 351 -4.70 24.47 -6.78
N GLU A 352 -4.53 25.22 -5.69
CA GLU A 352 -3.28 25.92 -5.36
C GLU A 352 -2.11 24.94 -5.17
N ALA A 353 -2.33 23.88 -4.39
CA ALA A 353 -1.25 22.98 -3.98
C ALA A 353 -0.92 21.88 -4.99
N ALA A 354 -1.88 21.46 -5.82
CA ALA A 354 -1.66 20.43 -6.84
C ALA A 354 -1.16 21.03 -8.16
N GLY A 355 -1.62 22.23 -8.55
CA GLY A 355 -1.33 22.78 -9.88
C GLY A 355 -1.84 21.90 -11.03
N LEU A 356 -2.74 20.96 -10.75
CA LEU A 356 -3.28 19.98 -11.71
C LEU A 356 -4.68 20.44 -12.17
N PRO A 357 -4.91 20.69 -13.47
CA PRO A 357 -6.16 21.27 -13.97
C PRO A 357 -7.36 20.29 -13.93
N SER A 358 -7.08 18.98 -13.85
CA SER A 358 -8.07 17.91 -13.72
C SER A 358 -7.36 16.65 -13.24
N GLY A 359 -7.98 15.90 -12.33
CA GLY A 359 -7.40 14.69 -11.76
C GLY A 359 -8.45 13.80 -11.11
N THR A 360 -8.04 12.64 -10.62
CA THR A 360 -8.91 11.78 -9.79
C THR A 360 -8.47 11.89 -8.34
N LEU A 361 -9.40 12.17 -7.43
CA LEU A 361 -9.16 12.04 -6.01
C LEU A 361 -9.22 10.56 -5.63
N LEU A 362 -8.18 10.02 -5.01
CA LEU A 362 -8.12 8.66 -4.46
C LEU A 362 -7.90 8.75 -2.95
N VAL A 363 -8.73 8.06 -2.18
CA VAL A 363 -8.71 8.06 -0.71
C VAL A 363 -8.56 6.64 -0.17
N TYR A 364 -7.65 6.41 0.78
CA TYR A 364 -7.44 5.10 1.43
C TYR A 364 -6.79 5.24 2.82
N PRO A 365 -6.91 4.24 3.73
CA PRO A 365 -6.30 4.28 5.05
C PRO A 365 -4.82 3.91 4.95
N MET A 366 -3.96 4.65 5.63
CA MET A 366 -2.52 4.35 5.67
C MET A 366 -2.10 3.74 7.00
N ASP A 367 -2.53 4.35 8.09
CA ASP A 367 -2.13 3.96 9.45
C ASP A 367 -3.33 4.00 10.40
N ARG A 368 -3.19 3.32 11.53
CA ARG A 368 -4.19 3.34 12.59
C ARG A 368 -4.07 4.62 13.44
N SER A 369 -5.21 5.00 13.99
CA SER A 369 -5.34 5.93 15.11
C SER A 369 -5.55 5.15 16.40
N ARG A 370 -5.58 5.84 17.54
CA ARG A 370 -5.95 5.22 18.83
C ARG A 370 -7.38 4.69 18.83
N ALA A 371 -8.27 5.30 18.05
CA ALA A 371 -9.66 4.92 17.93
C ALA A 371 -9.93 3.85 16.85
N THR A 372 -8.89 3.39 16.14
CA THR A 372 -9.05 2.33 15.12
C THR A 372 -9.43 1.02 15.82
N PRO A 373 -10.52 0.35 15.42
CA PRO A 373 -10.91 -0.94 15.99
C PRO A 373 -9.80 -2.00 15.84
N LEU A 374 -9.63 -2.86 16.85
CA LEU A 374 -8.65 -3.95 16.79
C LEU A 374 -8.90 -4.94 15.64
N THR A 375 -10.15 -5.02 15.19
CA THR A 375 -10.58 -5.85 14.06
C THR A 375 -10.28 -5.24 12.69
N ALA A 376 -9.92 -3.95 12.64
CA ALA A 376 -9.53 -3.25 11.42
C ALA A 376 -8.01 -3.28 11.24
N PHE A 377 -7.59 -3.48 9.99
CA PHE A 377 -6.18 -3.57 9.62
C PHE A 377 -5.83 -2.42 8.67
N CYS A 378 -4.70 -1.76 8.91
CA CYS A 378 -4.15 -0.73 8.04
C CYS A 378 -2.85 -1.20 7.36
N PRO A 379 -2.42 -0.60 6.24
CA PRO A 379 -1.14 -0.92 5.59
C PRO A 379 0.07 -0.94 6.53
N THR A 380 0.17 0.01 7.47
CA THR A 380 1.25 0.02 8.47
C THR A 380 1.23 -1.21 9.38
N ASP A 381 0.05 -1.75 9.72
CA ASP A 381 -0.05 -2.97 10.52
C ASP A 381 0.52 -4.17 9.76
N VAL A 382 0.28 -4.25 8.45
CA VAL A 382 0.87 -5.29 7.59
C VAL A 382 2.39 -5.20 7.57
N LEU A 383 2.96 -4.00 7.39
CA LEU A 383 4.41 -3.81 7.43
C LEU A 383 4.99 -4.31 8.75
N ARG A 384 4.43 -3.87 9.89
CA ARG A 384 4.91 -4.26 11.22
C ARG A 384 4.85 -5.76 11.45
N ASN A 385 3.77 -6.41 10.99
CA ASN A 385 3.59 -7.85 11.15
C ASN A 385 4.45 -8.70 10.22
N THR A 386 4.92 -8.16 9.10
CA THR A 386 5.71 -8.90 8.10
C THR A 386 7.21 -8.66 8.28
N LEU A 387 7.62 -7.40 8.31
CA LEU A 387 9.03 -7.01 8.37
C LEU A 387 9.56 -6.89 9.80
N GLY A 388 8.68 -6.88 10.80
CA GLY A 388 9.04 -6.64 12.19
C GLY A 388 9.36 -5.16 12.48
N VAL A 389 9.58 -4.83 13.75
CA VAL A 389 9.72 -3.42 14.20
C VAL A 389 10.97 -2.75 13.62
N GLY A 390 12.12 -3.43 13.59
CA GLY A 390 13.39 -2.84 13.15
C GLY A 390 13.39 -2.42 11.67
N PRO A 391 13.17 -3.34 10.72
CA PRO A 391 13.11 -2.97 9.30
C PRO A 391 11.95 -2.02 8.97
N CYS A 392 10.84 -2.08 9.72
CA CYS A 392 9.77 -1.09 9.61
C CYS A 392 10.23 0.30 10.01
N GLN A 393 11.07 0.46 11.04
CA GLN A 393 11.61 1.77 11.38
C GLN A 393 12.30 2.40 10.17
N TYR A 394 13.13 1.68 9.43
CA TYR A 394 13.76 2.25 8.23
C TYR A 394 12.76 2.70 7.15
N ILE A 395 11.68 1.95 6.94
CA ILE A 395 10.64 2.28 5.93
C ILE A 395 9.73 3.41 6.41
N LEU A 396 9.41 3.42 7.70
CA LEU A 396 8.56 4.39 8.38
C LEU A 396 9.35 5.62 8.87
N GLN A 397 10.64 5.71 8.59
CA GLN A 397 11.50 6.84 8.90
C GLN A 397 12.04 7.46 7.61
N THR A 398 12.30 8.77 7.64
CA THR A 398 12.91 9.50 6.53
C THR A 398 14.37 9.05 6.36
N GLU A 399 14.58 8.02 5.53
CA GLU A 399 15.89 7.51 5.07
C GLU A 399 16.87 7.04 6.16
N GLY A 400 16.36 6.56 7.31
CA GLY A 400 17.24 6.10 8.40
C GLY A 400 18.19 7.19 8.90
N LEU A 401 17.75 8.46 8.85
CA LEU A 401 18.47 9.61 9.41
C LEU A 401 18.22 9.80 10.92
N GLN A 402 17.43 8.93 11.54
CA GLN A 402 17.11 8.98 12.96
C GLN A 402 18.19 8.25 13.78
N THR A 403 18.65 8.90 14.85
CA THR A 403 19.39 8.26 15.95
C THR A 403 18.41 7.60 16.92
N ASP A 404 18.89 6.79 17.87
CA ASP A 404 18.04 6.21 18.93
C ASP A 404 17.23 7.28 19.71
N ALA A 405 17.73 8.52 19.76
CA ALA A 405 17.07 9.66 20.40
C ALA A 405 15.93 10.28 19.56
N ASN A 406 15.87 10.01 18.25
CA ASN A 406 14.88 10.52 17.29
C ASN A 406 14.49 12.01 17.49
N PRO A 407 15.45 12.95 17.39
CA PRO A 407 15.25 14.35 17.78
C PRO A 407 14.55 15.17 16.67
N THR A 408 13.45 14.66 16.08
CA THR A 408 12.68 15.45 15.10
C THR A 408 12.05 16.68 15.76
N PRO A 409 11.77 17.75 14.99
CA PRO A 409 11.10 18.93 15.53
C PRO A 409 9.80 18.61 16.26
N ASP A 410 9.01 17.66 15.77
CA ASP A 410 7.76 17.25 16.43
C ASP A 410 8.00 16.53 17.77
N ASN A 411 8.92 15.56 17.80
CA ASN A 411 9.22 14.82 19.03
C ASN A 411 9.80 15.72 20.11
N VAL A 412 10.77 16.56 19.73
CA VAL A 412 11.42 17.47 20.67
C VAL A 412 10.43 18.49 21.21
N MET A 413 9.64 19.14 20.35
CA MET A 413 8.67 20.14 20.81
C MET A 413 7.54 19.54 21.63
N THR A 414 7.06 18.34 21.30
CA THR A 414 6.07 17.63 22.11
C THR A 414 6.59 17.34 23.51
N TRP A 415 7.85 16.95 23.63
CA TRP A 415 8.48 16.71 24.93
C TRP A 415 8.71 18.03 25.69
N VAL A 416 9.22 19.08 25.05
CA VAL A 416 9.49 20.38 25.67
C VAL A 416 8.18 21.02 26.19
N GLU A 417 7.14 21.05 25.37
CA GLU A 417 5.81 21.55 25.73
C GLU A 417 5.24 20.82 26.95
N LYS A 418 5.46 19.50 27.04
CA LYS A 418 5.07 18.69 28.20
C LYS A 418 5.84 19.07 29.46
N GLN A 419 7.13 19.38 29.37
CA GLN A 419 7.89 19.86 30.54
C GLN A 419 7.41 21.23 31.00
N ILE A 420 7.13 22.14 30.06
CA ILE A 420 6.59 23.48 30.38
C ILE A 420 5.19 23.39 30.97
N ALA A 421 4.29 22.58 30.41
CA ALA A 421 2.96 22.36 30.95
C ALA A 421 2.98 21.79 32.38
N ARG A 422 4.00 21.00 32.72
CA ARG A 422 4.24 20.45 34.05
C ARG A 422 5.03 21.38 34.98
N LYS A 423 5.39 22.59 34.52
CA LYS A 423 6.25 23.55 35.23
C LYS A 423 7.61 22.94 35.66
N ARG A 424 8.14 22.02 34.84
CA ARG A 424 9.42 21.32 35.08
C ARG A 424 10.57 21.87 34.23
N HIS A 425 10.30 22.84 33.36
CA HIS A 425 11.29 23.42 32.45
C HIS A 425 12.57 23.95 33.12
N PRO A 426 12.57 24.53 34.35
CA PRO A 426 13.82 24.96 34.97
C PRO A 426 14.67 23.77 35.42
N LYS A 427 14.04 22.66 35.84
CA LYS A 427 14.73 21.42 36.25
C LYS A 427 15.27 20.64 35.06
N SER A 428 14.58 20.71 33.93
CA SER A 428 14.96 20.05 32.68
C SER A 428 15.76 20.97 31.74
N ALA A 429 16.30 22.09 32.23
CA ALA A 429 16.92 23.10 31.36
C ALA A 429 18.11 22.58 30.54
N GLY A 430 18.96 21.72 31.12
CA GLY A 430 20.06 21.07 30.37
C GLY A 430 19.54 20.18 29.25
N GLU A 431 18.62 19.28 29.58
CA GLU A 431 18.01 18.34 28.62
C GLU A 431 17.23 19.06 27.50
N ILE A 432 16.53 20.15 27.81
CA ILE A 432 15.86 20.99 26.79
C ILE A 432 16.91 21.56 25.82
N ARG A 433 18.01 22.12 26.32
CA ARG A 433 19.08 22.67 25.47
C ARG A 433 19.69 21.58 24.60
N ASP A 434 20.04 20.43 25.19
CA ASP A 434 20.63 19.31 24.47
C ASP A 434 19.70 18.78 23.36
N LEU A 435 18.42 18.59 23.65
CA LEU A 435 17.45 18.11 22.66
C LEU A 435 17.22 19.12 21.52
N THR A 436 17.15 20.41 21.83
CA THR A 436 17.00 21.45 20.78
C THR A 436 18.25 21.59 19.90
N GLN A 437 19.44 21.33 20.44
CA GLN A 437 20.68 21.26 19.68
C GLN A 437 20.70 20.03 18.78
N GLN A 438 20.40 18.85 19.31
CA GLN A 438 20.30 17.61 18.53
C GLN A 438 19.26 17.71 17.40
N MET A 439 18.14 18.38 17.65
CA MET A 439 17.13 18.70 16.63
C MET A 439 17.70 19.56 15.50
N SER A 440 18.48 20.58 15.84
CA SER A 440 19.11 21.47 14.85
C SER A 440 20.12 20.72 13.97
N GLU A 441 20.91 19.83 14.57
CA GLU A 441 21.86 18.95 13.85
C GLU A 441 21.13 17.96 12.93
N HIS A 442 20.06 17.33 13.42
CA HIS A 442 19.23 16.42 12.63
C HIS A 442 18.64 17.12 11.40
N VAL A 443 18.05 18.31 11.59
CA VAL A 443 17.55 19.16 10.51
C VAL A 443 18.65 19.54 9.51
N GLY A 444 19.87 19.77 9.98
CA GLY A 444 21.05 20.00 9.14
C GLY A 444 21.35 18.80 8.23
N HIS A 445 21.41 17.59 8.78
CA HIS A 445 21.63 16.36 8.00
C HIS A 445 20.52 16.10 6.97
N VAL A 446 19.26 16.37 7.32
CA VAL A 446 18.12 16.28 6.39
C VAL A 446 18.29 17.29 5.24
N ALA A 447 18.66 18.54 5.55
CA ALA A 447 18.90 19.55 4.52
C ALA A 447 20.04 19.15 3.56
N GLU A 448 21.16 18.64 4.07
CA GLU A 448 22.26 18.12 3.24
C GLU A 448 21.80 17.00 2.30
N ARG A 449 20.95 16.09 2.80
CA ARG A 449 20.38 15.02 2.00
C ARG A 449 19.48 15.54 0.88
N ILE A 450 18.64 16.53 1.18
CA ILE A 450 17.82 17.20 0.16
C ILE A 450 18.71 17.89 -0.89
N GLN A 451 19.80 18.55 -0.48
CA GLN A 451 20.73 19.18 -1.43
C GLN A 451 21.45 18.16 -2.33
N ARG A 452 21.71 16.94 -1.84
CA ARG A 452 22.22 15.84 -2.68
C ARG A 452 21.24 15.48 -3.79
N TYR A 453 19.94 15.40 -3.51
CA TYR A 453 18.92 15.22 -4.54
C TYR A 453 18.86 16.39 -5.52
N GLY A 454 19.02 17.63 -5.03
CA GLY A 454 19.16 18.80 -5.89
C GLY A 454 20.38 18.74 -6.82
N ALA A 455 21.52 18.24 -6.32
CA ALA A 455 22.73 18.04 -7.10
C ALA A 455 22.55 16.95 -8.17
N LEU A 456 21.92 15.82 -7.82
CA LEU A 456 21.52 14.79 -8.78
C LEU A 456 20.68 15.39 -9.92
N GLY A 457 19.66 16.19 -9.59
CA GLY A 457 18.83 16.86 -10.59
C GLY A 457 19.63 17.75 -11.55
N ARG A 458 20.61 18.52 -11.04
CA ARG A 458 21.50 19.34 -11.89
C ARG A 458 22.39 18.49 -12.80
N SER A 459 22.98 17.42 -12.28
CA SER A 459 23.84 16.53 -13.07
C SER A 459 23.05 15.84 -14.19
N VAL A 460 21.83 15.40 -13.91
CA VAL A 460 20.96 14.75 -14.91
C VAL A 460 20.50 15.73 -15.97
N GLN A 461 20.17 16.97 -15.58
CA GLN A 461 19.84 18.02 -16.54
C GLN A 461 21.01 18.36 -17.47
N ALA A 462 22.23 18.43 -16.94
CA ALA A 462 23.42 18.63 -17.78
C ALA A 462 23.55 17.50 -18.83
N LEU A 463 23.33 16.25 -18.42
CA LEU A 463 23.29 15.12 -19.36
C LEU A 463 22.15 15.24 -20.38
N CYS A 464 20.97 15.73 -19.98
CA CYS A 464 19.85 15.95 -20.89
C CYS A 464 20.18 16.99 -21.96
N ALA A 465 20.82 18.11 -21.57
CA ALA A 465 21.28 19.13 -22.51
C ALA A 465 22.32 18.59 -23.51
N GLU A 466 23.26 17.76 -23.06
CA GLU A 466 24.20 17.04 -23.95
C GLU A 466 23.46 16.13 -24.93
N GLY A 467 22.44 15.40 -24.45
CA GLY A 467 21.62 14.50 -25.26
C GLY A 467 20.79 15.23 -26.33
N GLU A 468 20.22 16.38 -26.00
CA GLU A 468 19.45 17.21 -26.93
C GLU A 468 20.29 17.71 -28.11
N ALA A 469 21.55 18.09 -27.85
CA ALA A 469 22.50 18.49 -28.88
C ALA A 469 22.91 17.33 -29.79
N GLY A 470 22.89 16.09 -29.28
CA GLY A 470 23.33 14.89 -29.98
C GLY A 470 22.38 14.42 -31.09
N GLY A 471 21.09 14.76 -31.06
CA GLY A 471 20.08 14.34 -32.05
C GLY A 471 19.32 13.06 -31.65
N PRO A 472 19.91 11.85 -31.74
CA PRO A 472 19.25 10.60 -31.38
C PRO A 472 18.78 10.51 -29.93
N LEU A 473 19.38 11.26 -29.00
CA LEU A 473 19.07 11.18 -27.57
C LEU A 473 17.96 12.16 -27.13
N ARG A 474 17.44 13.00 -28.03
CA ARG A 474 16.49 14.08 -27.70
C ARG A 474 15.21 13.56 -27.01
N SER A 475 14.65 12.45 -27.49
CA SER A 475 13.42 11.87 -26.91
C SER A 475 13.65 11.34 -25.49
N ALA A 476 14.80 10.69 -25.27
CA ALA A 476 15.20 10.20 -23.96
C ALA A 476 15.44 11.37 -22.98
N ALA A 477 16.13 12.42 -23.42
CA ALA A 477 16.33 13.64 -22.64
C ALA A 477 15.00 14.31 -22.24
N ALA A 478 14.08 14.49 -23.20
CA ALA A 478 12.76 15.06 -22.94
C ALA A 478 11.92 14.25 -21.94
N THR A 479 12.15 12.93 -21.84
CA THR A 479 11.46 12.06 -20.87
C THR A 479 12.01 12.21 -19.45
N LEU A 480 13.31 12.46 -19.29
CA LEU A 480 13.97 12.53 -17.97
C LEU A 480 14.00 13.94 -17.40
N GLU A 481 13.98 14.97 -18.24
CA GLU A 481 14.10 16.38 -17.82
C GLU A 481 13.00 16.85 -16.85
N PRO A 482 11.71 16.49 -16.99
CA PRO A 482 10.71 16.89 -16.00
C PRO A 482 11.02 16.38 -14.59
N ILE A 483 11.57 15.16 -14.49
CA ILE A 483 11.93 14.51 -13.23
C ILE A 483 13.18 15.18 -12.62
N SER A 484 14.19 15.47 -13.45
CA SER A 484 15.40 16.19 -13.03
C SER A 484 15.04 17.60 -12.51
N ALA A 485 14.13 18.28 -13.19
CA ALA A 485 13.64 19.60 -12.80
C ALA A 485 12.85 19.55 -11.49
N GLN A 486 12.06 18.50 -11.25
CA GLN A 486 11.36 18.29 -9.98
C GLN A 486 12.33 18.12 -8.80
N LEU A 487 13.41 17.34 -8.97
CA LEU A 487 14.47 17.19 -7.96
C LEU A 487 15.08 18.56 -7.58
N ARG A 488 15.39 19.37 -8.61
CA ARG A 488 15.93 20.72 -8.41
C ARG A 488 14.95 21.64 -7.69
N ARG A 489 13.69 21.69 -8.13
CA ARG A 489 12.64 22.53 -7.52
C ARG A 489 12.44 22.17 -6.05
N SER A 490 12.38 20.88 -5.73
CA SER A 490 12.18 20.40 -4.36
C SER A 490 13.35 20.82 -3.44
N ALA A 491 14.59 20.76 -3.94
CA ALA A 491 15.76 21.17 -3.18
C ALA A 491 15.97 22.69 -3.09
N ALA A 492 15.44 23.45 -4.05
CA ALA A 492 15.55 24.90 -4.12
C ALA A 492 14.39 25.65 -3.48
N ALA A 493 13.35 24.95 -3.00
CA ALA A 493 12.23 25.56 -2.32
C ALA A 493 12.72 26.44 -1.16
N ALA A 494 12.20 27.67 -1.05
CA ALA A 494 12.62 28.63 -0.03
C ALA A 494 12.44 28.06 1.39
N GLU A 495 11.38 27.27 1.57
CA GLU A 495 11.04 26.50 2.77
C GLU A 495 12.04 25.39 3.11
N VAL A 496 13.07 25.16 2.30
CA VAL A 496 14.10 24.13 2.50
C VAL A 496 15.49 24.77 2.59
N ALA A 497 15.80 25.74 1.73
CA ALA A 497 17.15 26.30 1.61
C ALA A 497 17.62 27.11 2.84
N ALA A 498 16.71 27.80 3.53
CA ALA A 498 17.02 28.62 4.71
C ALA A 498 16.75 27.90 6.05
N VAL A 499 16.35 26.62 5.99
CA VAL A 499 15.84 25.89 7.15
C VAL A 499 16.88 25.71 8.26
N PRO A 500 18.12 25.25 8.01
CA PRO A 500 19.05 24.98 9.10
C PRO A 500 19.32 26.23 9.95
N GLN A 501 19.47 27.40 9.33
CA GLN A 501 19.67 28.66 10.03
C GLN A 501 18.42 29.05 10.82
N ARG A 502 17.22 28.93 10.22
CA ARG A 502 15.96 29.26 10.91
C ARG A 502 15.70 28.35 12.10
N VAL A 503 15.91 27.04 11.96
CA VAL A 503 15.74 26.07 13.05
C VAL A 503 16.74 26.32 14.16
N SER A 504 18.01 26.61 13.86
CA SER A 504 18.99 26.98 14.87
C SER A 504 18.57 28.23 15.66
N GLN A 505 18.05 29.26 14.98
CA GLN A 505 17.51 30.46 15.65
C GLN A 505 16.32 30.14 16.55
N LEU A 506 15.38 29.32 16.07
CA LEU A 506 14.21 28.90 16.84
C LEU A 506 14.60 28.01 18.03
N ALA A 507 15.58 27.12 17.86
CA ALA A 507 16.12 26.28 18.91
C ALA A 507 16.72 27.12 20.05
N VAL A 508 17.47 28.19 19.72
CA VAL A 508 17.98 29.14 20.71
C VAL A 508 16.83 29.85 21.45
N GLN A 509 15.77 30.24 20.74
CA GLN A 509 14.59 30.85 21.36
C GLN A 509 13.87 29.89 22.31
N VAL A 510 13.69 28.62 21.90
CA VAL A 510 13.11 27.57 22.75
C VAL A 510 13.98 27.31 23.98
N ALA A 511 15.29 27.24 23.81
CA ALA A 511 16.24 27.07 24.90
C ALA A 511 16.18 28.23 25.91
N ALA A 512 15.93 29.46 25.46
CA ALA A 512 15.79 30.63 26.34
C ALA A 512 14.49 30.61 27.18
N LEU A 513 13.48 29.83 26.78
CA LEU A 513 12.23 29.71 27.54
C LEU A 513 12.43 29.08 28.92
N VAL A 514 13.51 28.36 29.15
CA VAL A 514 13.79 27.68 30.43
C VAL A 514 13.95 28.67 31.59
N GLU A 515 14.27 29.93 31.29
CA GLU A 515 14.48 31.02 32.25
C GLU A 515 13.21 31.86 32.50
N GLN A 516 12.15 31.64 31.72
CA GLN A 516 10.91 32.40 31.83
C GLN A 516 9.94 31.83 32.88
N THR A 517 9.16 32.71 33.50
CA THR A 517 8.18 32.34 34.52
C THR A 517 6.91 31.69 33.94
N ASP A 518 6.46 32.12 32.76
CA ASP A 518 5.30 31.55 32.05
C ASP A 518 5.54 31.43 30.53
N PRO A 519 6.39 30.46 30.09
CA PRO A 519 6.78 30.34 28.68
C PRO A 519 5.74 29.65 27.79
N ARG A 520 4.54 29.32 28.31
CA ARG A 520 3.65 28.34 27.65
C ARG A 520 3.19 28.77 26.26
N ALA A 521 2.64 29.98 26.14
CA ALA A 521 2.09 30.47 24.87
C ALA A 521 3.20 30.60 23.80
N GLU A 522 4.35 31.12 24.20
CA GLU A 522 5.49 31.28 23.31
C GLU A 522 6.10 29.94 22.89
N CYS A 523 6.19 28.97 23.82
CA CYS A 523 6.62 27.62 23.50
C CYS A 523 5.71 26.98 22.44
N GLN A 524 4.40 27.12 22.58
CA GLN A 524 3.44 26.58 21.61
C GLN A 524 3.58 27.26 20.24
N ARG A 525 3.80 28.58 20.22
CA ARG A 525 4.03 29.32 18.98
C ARG A 525 5.30 28.85 18.26
N LEU A 526 6.43 28.78 18.98
CA LEU A 526 7.70 28.29 18.45
C LEU A 526 7.61 26.82 18.03
N GLY A 527 6.89 26.01 18.80
CA GLY A 527 6.67 24.59 18.52
C GLY A 527 5.85 24.36 17.27
N ALA A 528 4.83 25.18 17.01
CA ALA A 528 4.07 25.14 15.77
C ALA A 528 4.95 25.45 14.55
N GLU A 529 5.80 26.48 14.66
CA GLU A 529 6.72 26.88 13.59
C GLU A 529 7.77 25.80 13.29
N LEU A 530 8.42 25.25 14.33
CA LEU A 530 9.40 24.17 14.19
C LEU A 530 8.80 22.91 13.57
N ARG A 531 7.57 22.52 13.96
CA ARG A 531 6.87 21.38 13.36
C ARG A 531 6.54 21.61 11.89
N ALA A 532 6.09 22.81 11.52
CA ALA A 532 5.80 23.15 10.12
C ALA A 532 7.07 23.03 9.26
N ILE A 533 8.20 23.54 9.76
CA ILE A 533 9.49 23.42 9.08
C ILE A 533 9.93 21.95 8.95
N GLY A 534 9.82 21.17 10.03
CA GLY A 534 10.14 19.74 10.00
C GLY A 534 9.32 18.97 8.97
N ALA A 535 8.00 19.19 8.96
CA ALA A 535 7.10 18.56 7.99
C ALA A 535 7.42 18.94 6.53
N ALA A 536 7.79 20.21 6.28
CA ALA A 536 8.21 20.65 4.95
C ALA A 536 9.50 19.97 4.49
N GLN A 537 10.49 19.83 5.39
CA GLN A 537 11.73 19.11 5.09
C GLN A 537 11.51 17.61 4.85
N ASP A 538 10.74 16.94 5.71
CA ASP A 538 10.43 15.51 5.56
C ASP A 538 9.76 15.24 4.20
N ARG A 539 8.80 16.09 3.82
CA ARG A 539 8.15 16.03 2.51
C ARG A 539 9.16 16.27 1.37
N ALA A 540 10.01 17.28 1.46
CA ALA A 540 11.00 17.58 0.42
C ALA A 540 12.01 16.43 0.25
N LEU A 541 12.45 15.85 1.36
CA LEU A 541 13.35 14.69 1.37
C LEU A 541 12.71 13.47 0.71
N ALA A 542 11.52 13.10 1.16
CA ALA A 542 10.75 11.99 0.60
C ALA A 542 10.44 12.18 -0.89
N ASN A 543 10.06 13.38 -1.30
CA ASN A 543 9.83 13.74 -2.69
C ASN A 543 11.12 13.61 -3.53
N GLY A 544 12.27 14.01 -2.97
CA GLY A 544 13.58 13.81 -3.59
C GLY A 544 13.91 12.34 -3.81
N ARG A 545 13.75 11.50 -2.77
CA ARG A 545 13.97 10.04 -2.85
C ARG A 545 13.07 9.38 -3.89
N ARG A 546 11.78 9.70 -3.86
CA ARG A 546 10.78 9.19 -4.81
C ARG A 546 11.14 9.58 -6.24
N ALA A 547 11.45 10.85 -6.49
CA ALA A 547 11.83 11.32 -7.82
C ALA A 547 13.14 10.67 -8.32
N ALA A 548 14.12 10.46 -7.44
CA ALA A 548 15.34 9.72 -7.79
C ALA A 548 15.05 8.27 -8.18
N ARG A 549 14.21 7.55 -7.42
CA ARG A 549 13.77 6.20 -7.79
C ARG A 549 13.01 6.16 -9.11
N TRP A 550 12.12 7.13 -9.31
CA TRP A 550 11.37 7.25 -10.56
C TRP A 550 12.29 7.53 -11.74
N LEU A 551 13.32 8.36 -11.55
CA LEU A 551 14.35 8.61 -12.54
C LEU A 551 15.10 7.33 -12.92
N SER A 552 15.50 6.51 -11.93
CA SER A 552 16.14 5.21 -12.20
C SER A 552 15.22 4.25 -12.95
N ALA A 553 13.94 4.15 -12.54
CA ALA A 553 12.97 3.33 -13.23
C ALA A 553 12.82 3.79 -14.69
N ARG A 554 12.60 5.08 -14.95
CA ARG A 554 12.48 5.65 -16.30
C ARG A 554 13.74 5.50 -17.13
N ALA A 555 14.91 5.63 -16.53
CA ALA A 555 16.17 5.36 -17.18
C ALA A 555 16.25 3.88 -17.63
N ALA A 556 15.95 2.92 -16.75
CA ALA A 556 15.94 1.50 -17.12
C ALA A 556 14.96 1.19 -18.28
N MET A 557 13.81 1.85 -18.27
CA MET A 557 12.81 1.76 -19.34
C MET A 557 13.36 2.25 -20.68
N LEU A 558 13.96 3.43 -20.72
CA LEU A 558 14.53 4.02 -21.93
C LEU A 558 15.71 3.19 -22.48
N ALA A 559 16.55 2.65 -21.60
CA ALA A 559 17.67 1.81 -22.02
C ALA A 559 17.22 0.52 -22.71
N ALA A 560 16.02 0.01 -22.39
CA ALA A 560 15.44 -1.15 -23.05
C ALA A 560 14.75 -0.79 -24.38
N ASP A 561 14.10 0.37 -24.45
CA ASP A 561 13.31 0.80 -25.60
C ASP A 561 14.16 1.41 -26.73
N ASP A 562 15.30 2.02 -26.39
CA ASP A 562 16.21 2.71 -27.32
C ASP A 562 17.67 2.27 -27.09
N PRO A 563 18.13 1.18 -27.73
CA PRO A 563 19.49 0.67 -27.57
C PRO A 563 20.61 1.70 -27.85
N PRO A 564 20.49 2.59 -28.86
CA PRO A 564 21.38 3.75 -29.01
C PRO A 564 21.50 4.64 -27.77
N ALA A 565 20.40 4.86 -27.03
CA ALA A 565 20.41 5.66 -25.81
C ALA A 565 20.93 4.90 -24.58
N ALA A 566 20.98 3.56 -24.61
CA ALA A 566 21.31 2.74 -23.44
C ALA A 566 22.62 3.12 -22.73
N ALA A 567 23.68 3.43 -23.47
CA ALA A 567 24.95 3.86 -22.88
C ALA A 567 24.85 5.23 -22.18
N TRP A 568 24.08 6.15 -22.76
CA TRP A 568 23.83 7.47 -22.18
C TRP A 568 22.95 7.37 -20.93
N VAL A 569 21.87 6.59 -21.00
CA VAL A 569 20.94 6.40 -19.89
C VAL A 569 21.58 5.65 -18.70
N ARG A 570 22.52 4.73 -18.96
CA ARG A 570 23.32 4.10 -17.88
C ARG A 570 24.11 5.11 -17.04
N LYS A 571 24.51 6.27 -17.60
CA LYS A 571 25.14 7.35 -16.81
C LYS A 571 24.15 7.93 -15.80
N VAL A 572 22.89 8.10 -16.20
CA VAL A 572 21.82 8.56 -15.31
C VAL A 572 21.60 7.55 -14.19
N GLN A 573 21.54 6.25 -14.50
CA GLN A 573 21.39 5.20 -13.48
C GLN A 573 22.55 5.22 -12.49
N ALA A 574 23.80 5.33 -12.96
CA ALA A 574 24.97 5.40 -12.08
C ALA A 574 24.93 6.62 -11.13
N LEU A 575 24.46 7.78 -11.61
CA LEU A 575 24.27 8.97 -10.77
C LEU A 575 23.20 8.74 -9.70
N VAL A 576 22.09 8.11 -10.07
CA VAL A 576 21.02 7.77 -9.12
C VAL A 576 21.52 6.78 -8.09
N ASP A 577 22.19 5.71 -8.52
CA ASP A 577 22.72 4.67 -7.63
C ASP A 577 23.71 5.27 -6.62
N ALA A 578 24.66 6.09 -7.09
CA ALA A 578 25.57 6.81 -6.20
C ALA A 578 24.85 7.72 -5.20
N THR A 579 23.72 8.30 -5.59
CA THR A 579 22.90 9.12 -4.67
C THR A 579 22.12 8.25 -3.67
N LEU A 580 21.67 7.06 -4.06
CA LEU A 580 20.84 6.18 -3.23
C LEU A 580 21.64 5.18 -2.36
N GLN A 581 22.90 4.88 -2.69
CA GLN A 581 23.71 3.82 -2.05
C GLN A 581 24.43 4.22 -0.75
N ASP A 582 24.34 5.47 -0.30
CA ASP A 582 25.26 6.01 0.73
C ASP A 582 24.96 5.62 2.20
N LYS A 583 24.32 4.46 2.43
CA LYS A 583 24.22 3.77 3.73
C LYS A 583 23.98 2.26 3.51
N GLN A 584 25.05 1.50 3.30
CA GLN A 584 25.13 0.12 3.78
C GLN A 584 25.83 0.11 5.13
#